data_AF-A0A9D2LX24-F1
#
_entry.id   AF-A0A9D2LX24-F1
#
_cell.length_a   1.000
_cell.length_b   1.000
_cell.length_c   1.000
_cell.angle_alpha   90.00
_cell.angle_beta   90.00
_cell.angle_gamma   90.00
#
_symmetry.space_group_name_H-M   'P 1'
#
loop_
_entity.id
_entity.type
_entity.pdbx_description
1 polymer ?
#
loop_
_entity_poly.entity_id
_entity_poly.type
_entity_poly.pdbx_seq_one_letter_code
_entity_poly.pdbx_strand_id
1 'polypeptide(L)'
;MSKEEQYQKLCEINRVESFDPAAFAVEYTDMNTGEVRKRLPVMIQMAWFRLKYPEGRIAVEVTPAKDCFVAKARVYPNYQDGPECYLAEATASRGPDPDHPSVSPREWAQTAAVGVALRNAGFGLQFGAAGEDFSQSSPEELTTETPTSKPEEPAYKAEEPSSEEQLRQAMNTPCPIAKYKGKTLGDVLTLDPRAISWVANKFTGNSQISEAAKLLCDYALEQTAS
;
A
#
# COMPACT_ATOMS: atom_id res chain seq x y z
N MET A 1 9.30 -26.04 -5.20
CA MET A 1 8.19 -25.98 -4.24
C MET A 1 7.02 -25.34 -4.97
N SER A 2 5.88 -26.02 -5.04
CA SER A 2 4.67 -25.48 -5.68
C SER A 2 4.11 -24.32 -4.84
N LYS A 3 3.25 -23.48 -5.44
CA LYS A 3 2.55 -22.41 -4.70
C LYS A 3 1.73 -22.98 -3.53
N GLU A 4 1.16 -24.17 -3.72
CA GLU A 4 0.40 -24.88 -2.69
C GLU A 4 1.30 -25.31 -1.52
N GLU A 5 2.48 -25.86 -1.80
CA GLU A 5 3.44 -26.25 -0.78
C GLU A 5 3.99 -25.03 -0.01
N GLN A 6 4.19 -23.90 -0.68
CA GLN A 6 4.59 -22.64 -0.03
C GLN A 6 3.49 -22.14 0.91
N TYR A 7 2.24 -22.17 0.45
CA TYR A 7 1.08 -21.78 1.26
C TYR A 7 0.93 -22.67 2.50
N GLN A 8 1.11 -23.97 2.35
CA GLN A 8 1.01 -24.91 3.47
C GLN A 8 2.05 -24.63 4.56
N LYS A 9 3.28 -24.24 4.18
CA LYS A 9 4.31 -23.83 5.14
C LYS A 9 3.96 -22.53 5.87
N LEU A 10 3.31 -21.57 5.22
CA LEU A 10 2.84 -20.36 5.88
C LEU A 10 1.78 -20.69 6.94
N CYS A 11 0.93 -21.68 6.69
CA CYS A 11 -0.08 -22.16 7.64
C CYS A 11 0.53 -22.84 8.88
N GLU A 12 1.80 -23.26 8.86
CA GLU A 12 2.49 -23.84 10.03
C GLU A 12 3.01 -22.78 11.00
N ILE A 13 3.19 -21.53 10.56
CA ILE A 13 3.68 -20.43 11.40
C ILE A 13 2.70 -20.20 12.56
N ASN A 14 3.23 -20.15 13.78
CA ASN A 14 2.47 -19.91 15.01
C ASN A 14 1.29 -20.87 15.25
N ARG A 15 1.28 -22.06 14.63
CA ARG A 15 0.21 -23.06 14.81
C ARG A 15 -0.06 -23.35 16.29
N VAL A 16 -1.34 -23.45 16.64
CA VAL A 16 -1.87 -23.86 17.95
C VAL A 16 -2.84 -25.01 17.72
N GLU A 17 -2.71 -26.12 18.46
CA GLU A 17 -3.42 -27.37 18.19
C GLU A 17 -4.95 -27.25 18.17
N SER A 18 -5.50 -26.37 19.01
CA SER A 18 -6.95 -26.20 19.19
C SER A 18 -7.52 -24.95 18.51
N PHE A 19 -6.80 -24.34 17.58
CA PHE A 19 -7.20 -23.08 16.96
C PHE A 19 -6.88 -23.07 15.46
N ASP A 20 -7.92 -22.97 14.64
CA ASP A 20 -7.80 -22.75 13.20
C ASP A 20 -8.16 -21.29 12.85
N PRO A 21 -7.17 -20.45 12.46
CA PRO A 21 -7.45 -19.07 12.07
C PRO A 21 -8.27 -18.98 10.77
N ALA A 22 -8.23 -19.98 9.88
CA ALA A 22 -8.92 -19.91 8.59
C ALA A 22 -10.45 -19.92 8.73
N ALA A 23 -10.96 -20.55 9.79
CA ALA A 23 -12.39 -20.57 10.13
C ALA A 23 -12.97 -19.17 10.44
N PHE A 24 -12.12 -18.19 10.72
CA PHE A 24 -12.52 -16.82 11.07
C PHE A 24 -12.14 -15.77 10.03
N ALA A 25 -11.54 -16.20 8.91
CA ALA A 25 -11.16 -15.30 7.83
C ALA A 25 -12.40 -14.74 7.15
N VAL A 26 -12.43 -13.42 6.95
CA VAL A 26 -13.52 -12.72 6.29
C VAL A 26 -13.08 -12.27 4.90
N GLU A 27 -13.99 -12.34 3.95
CA GLU A 27 -13.78 -11.75 2.63
C GLU A 27 -13.82 -10.22 2.73
N TYR A 28 -12.92 -9.58 2.02
CA TYR A 28 -12.94 -8.15 1.79
C TYR A 28 -12.60 -7.90 0.32
N THR A 29 -13.26 -6.91 -0.26
CA THR A 29 -12.92 -6.43 -1.60
C THR A 29 -11.87 -5.36 -1.45
N ASP A 30 -10.72 -5.58 -2.06
CA ASP A 30 -9.70 -4.55 -2.20
C ASP A 30 -10.27 -3.42 -3.07
N MET A 31 -10.35 -2.22 -2.52
CA MET A 31 -10.96 -1.07 -3.20
C MET A 31 -10.11 -0.57 -4.38
N ASN A 32 -8.83 -0.92 -4.42
CA ASN A 32 -7.89 -0.50 -5.46
C ASN A 32 -7.86 -1.49 -6.62
N THR A 33 -7.92 -2.80 -6.34
CA THR A 33 -7.84 -3.84 -7.37
C THR A 33 -9.17 -4.48 -7.74
N GLY A 34 -10.20 -4.31 -6.89
CA GLY A 34 -11.48 -5.00 -7.02
C GLY A 34 -11.42 -6.49 -6.68
N GLU A 35 -10.27 -7.00 -6.25
CA GLU A 35 -10.11 -8.42 -5.90
C GLU A 35 -10.78 -8.73 -4.56
N VAL A 36 -11.53 -9.84 -4.54
CA VAL A 36 -12.04 -10.41 -3.29
C VAL A 36 -10.91 -11.22 -2.66
N ARG A 37 -10.41 -10.74 -1.52
CA ARG A 37 -9.35 -11.36 -0.73
C ARG A 37 -9.88 -11.76 0.64
N LYS A 38 -9.21 -12.72 1.29
CA LYS A 38 -9.51 -13.07 2.69
C LYS A 38 -8.56 -12.32 3.61
N ARG A 39 -9.09 -11.77 4.70
CA ARG A 39 -8.31 -11.19 5.80
C ARG A 39 -8.76 -11.76 7.13
N LEU A 40 -7.83 -11.86 8.07
CA LEU A 40 -8.16 -12.21 9.45
C LEU A 40 -8.48 -10.94 10.25
N PRO A 41 -9.66 -10.82 10.88
CA PRO A 41 -9.95 -9.66 11.74
C PRO A 41 -8.94 -9.50 12.87
N VAL A 42 -8.62 -8.26 13.25
CA VAL A 42 -7.59 -7.97 14.28
C VAL A 42 -7.89 -8.65 15.61
N MET A 43 -9.16 -8.73 16.02
CA MET A 43 -9.55 -9.43 17.24
C MET A 43 -9.15 -10.91 17.22
N ILE A 44 -9.22 -11.56 16.05
CA ILE A 44 -8.86 -12.97 15.88
C ILE A 44 -7.34 -13.13 15.84
N GLN A 45 -6.62 -12.19 15.22
CA GLN A 45 -5.15 -12.15 15.30
C GLN A 45 -4.69 -12.01 16.77
N MET A 46 -5.33 -11.14 17.55
CA MET A 46 -5.04 -10.97 18.98
C MET A 46 -5.35 -12.22 19.79
N ALA A 47 -6.48 -12.90 19.53
CA ALA A 47 -6.81 -14.16 20.18
C ALA A 47 -5.78 -15.25 19.85
N TRP A 48 -5.40 -15.38 18.59
CA TRP A 48 -4.36 -16.31 18.16
C TRP A 48 -3.01 -16.02 18.83
N PHE A 49 -2.62 -14.75 18.87
CA PHE A 49 -1.43 -14.31 19.57
C PHE A 49 -1.46 -14.66 21.07
N ARG A 50 -2.60 -14.44 21.74
CA ARG A 50 -2.76 -14.80 23.16
C ARG A 50 -2.73 -16.29 23.43
N LEU A 51 -3.21 -17.12 22.49
CA LEU A 51 -3.11 -18.57 22.59
C LEU A 51 -1.66 -19.05 22.44
N LYS A 52 -0.88 -18.42 21.56
CA LYS A 52 0.53 -18.77 21.34
C LYS A 52 1.46 -18.21 22.43
N TYR A 53 1.19 -16.99 22.87
CA TYR A 53 1.93 -16.23 23.88
C TYR A 53 0.96 -15.74 24.98
N PRO A 54 0.62 -16.60 25.97
CA PRO A 54 -0.30 -16.23 27.05
C PRO A 54 0.15 -14.98 27.82
N GLU A 55 1.46 -14.87 28.05
CA GLU A 55 2.12 -13.73 28.69
C GLU A 55 2.51 -12.62 27.70
N GLY A 56 2.09 -12.70 26.44
CA GLY A 56 2.44 -11.72 25.42
C GLY A 56 1.94 -10.31 25.76
N ARG A 57 2.55 -9.29 25.18
CA ARG A 57 2.14 -7.89 25.33
C ARG A 57 2.01 -7.23 23.97
N ILE A 58 0.98 -6.39 23.81
CA ILE A 58 0.84 -5.51 22.66
C ILE A 58 0.84 -4.09 23.22
N ALA A 59 1.87 -3.31 22.90
CA ALA A 59 1.98 -1.91 23.29
C ALA A 59 1.61 -1.02 22.10
N VAL A 60 0.79 0.01 22.33
CA VAL A 60 0.35 0.94 21.29
C VAL A 60 0.58 2.37 21.78
N GLU A 61 1.27 3.16 20.97
CA GLU A 61 1.49 4.58 21.17
C GLU A 61 0.79 5.36 20.05
N VAL A 62 0.11 6.44 20.39
CA VAL A 62 -0.57 7.30 19.40
C VAL A 62 -0.07 8.72 19.55
N THR A 63 0.44 9.27 18.46
CA THR A 63 0.87 10.66 18.37
C THR A 63 -0.06 11.43 17.43
N PRO A 64 -0.70 12.53 17.89
CA PRO A 64 -1.42 13.43 16.99
C PRO A 64 -0.41 14.19 16.11
N ALA A 65 -0.69 14.26 14.81
CA ALA A 65 0.00 15.10 13.84
C ALA A 65 -0.98 16.13 13.26
N LYS A 66 -0.48 17.03 12.40
CA LYS A 66 -1.23 18.21 11.94
C LYS A 66 -2.63 17.90 11.42
N ASP A 67 -2.74 16.88 10.55
CA ASP A 67 -4.00 16.51 9.88
C ASP A 67 -4.31 15.00 10.01
N CYS A 68 -3.61 14.29 10.92
CA CYS A 68 -3.78 12.85 11.10
C CYS A 68 -3.37 12.36 12.49
N PHE A 69 -3.71 11.12 12.80
CA PHE A 69 -3.17 10.38 13.94
C PHE A 69 -2.20 9.33 13.43
N VAL A 70 -1.03 9.24 14.06
CA VAL A 70 -0.03 8.19 13.80
C VAL A 70 -0.02 7.26 15.00
N ALA A 71 -0.29 5.99 14.78
CA ALA A 71 -0.21 4.96 15.81
C ALA A 71 0.95 4.00 15.51
N LYS A 72 1.74 3.70 16.53
CA LYS A 72 2.83 2.72 16.51
C LYS A 72 2.46 1.57 17.45
N ALA A 73 2.52 0.34 16.96
CA ALA A 73 2.23 -0.85 17.73
C ALA A 73 3.45 -1.78 17.78
N ARG A 74 3.73 -2.35 18.95
CA ARG A 74 4.79 -3.34 19.19
C ARG A 74 4.21 -4.59 19.84
N VAL A 75 4.59 -5.75 19.33
CA VAL A 75 4.15 -7.07 19.83
C VAL A 75 5.33 -7.75 20.51
N TYR A 76 5.18 -8.16 21.77
CA TYR A 76 6.23 -8.79 22.57
C TYR A 76 5.80 -10.20 22.97
N PRO A 77 6.71 -11.19 22.94
CA PRO A 77 6.37 -12.55 23.36
C PRO A 77 6.07 -12.64 24.87
N ASN A 78 6.66 -11.76 25.69
CA ASN A 78 6.38 -11.64 27.12
C ASN A 78 6.18 -10.17 27.55
N TYR A 79 5.34 -9.91 28.56
CA TYR A 79 5.12 -8.58 29.12
C TYR A 79 6.31 -8.03 29.90
N GLN A 80 7.21 -8.89 30.37
CA GLN A 80 8.43 -8.53 31.09
C GLN A 80 9.58 -8.14 30.14
N ASP A 81 9.43 -8.37 28.84
CA ASP A 81 10.47 -8.08 27.87
C ASP A 81 10.77 -6.58 27.79
N GLY A 82 12.07 -6.29 27.62
CA GLY A 82 12.59 -4.94 27.43
C GLY A 82 11.98 -4.24 26.21
N PRO A 83 12.09 -2.90 26.12
CA PRO A 83 11.40 -2.10 25.10
C PRO A 83 11.78 -2.44 23.65
N GLU A 84 12.97 -3.00 23.42
CA GLU A 84 13.48 -3.36 22.09
C GLU A 84 13.33 -4.87 21.79
N CYS A 85 12.84 -5.67 22.74
CA CYS A 85 12.68 -7.12 22.60
C CYS A 85 11.30 -7.50 22.02
N TYR A 86 10.84 -6.77 20.99
CA TYR A 86 9.57 -7.03 20.32
C TYR A 86 9.75 -8.03 19.16
N LEU A 87 8.72 -8.85 18.90
CA LEU A 87 8.64 -9.72 17.72
C LEU A 87 8.46 -8.90 16.44
N ALA A 88 7.64 -7.85 16.52
CA ALA A 88 7.34 -6.99 15.41
C ALA A 88 6.88 -5.60 15.88
N GLU A 89 7.15 -4.61 15.04
CA GLU A 89 6.65 -3.25 15.14
C GLU A 89 5.92 -2.89 13.85
N ALA A 90 4.87 -2.09 13.94
CA ALA A 90 4.26 -1.46 12.77
C ALA A 90 3.72 -0.07 13.10
N THR A 91 3.65 0.78 12.08
CA THR A 91 3.06 2.12 12.17
C THR A 91 1.92 2.23 11.17
N ALA A 92 0.82 2.85 11.58
CA ALA A 92 -0.28 3.21 10.70
C ALA A 92 -0.75 4.63 11.02
N SER A 93 -1.23 5.34 10.00
CA SER A 93 -1.74 6.69 10.17
C SER A 93 -3.04 6.91 9.42
N ARG A 94 -3.93 7.73 9.97
CA ARG A 94 -5.16 8.14 9.30
C ARG A 94 -5.57 9.56 9.66
N GLY A 95 -5.95 10.32 8.64
CA GLY A 95 -6.63 11.61 8.77
C GLY A 95 -8.15 11.47 8.78
N PRO A 96 -8.89 12.57 9.02
CA PRO A 96 -10.34 12.59 8.84
C PRO A 96 -10.73 12.12 7.44
N ASP A 97 -11.76 11.28 7.36
CA ASP A 97 -12.27 10.75 6.11
C ASP A 97 -13.70 11.27 5.89
N PRO A 98 -13.94 12.12 4.87
CA PRO A 98 -15.27 12.67 4.61
C PRO A 98 -16.27 11.63 4.11
N ASP A 99 -15.82 10.52 3.51
CA ASP A 99 -16.68 9.43 3.05
C ASP A 99 -17.07 8.50 4.21
N HIS A 100 -16.28 8.50 5.28
CA HIS A 100 -16.50 7.72 6.49
C HIS A 100 -16.40 8.56 7.77
N PRO A 101 -17.27 9.57 7.96
CA PRO A 101 -17.16 10.54 9.05
C PRO A 101 -17.41 9.93 10.44
N SER A 102 -18.06 8.75 10.50
CA SER A 102 -18.29 8.01 11.74
C SER A 102 -17.06 7.23 12.23
N VAL A 103 -16.04 7.04 11.37
CA VAL A 103 -14.83 6.31 11.72
C VAL A 103 -13.84 7.27 12.36
N SER A 104 -13.53 7.05 13.64
CA SER A 104 -12.51 7.81 14.35
C SER A 104 -11.12 7.56 13.72
N PRO A 105 -10.42 8.60 13.22
CA PRO A 105 -9.09 8.43 12.63
C PRO A 105 -8.08 7.84 13.62
N ARG A 106 -8.20 8.21 14.90
CA ARG A 106 -7.38 7.68 16.00
C ARG A 106 -7.60 6.17 16.19
N GLU A 107 -8.85 5.75 16.35
CA GLU A 107 -9.18 4.34 16.60
C GLU A 107 -8.82 3.46 15.41
N TRP A 108 -9.01 3.99 14.19
CA TRP A 108 -8.58 3.31 12.99
C TRP A 108 -7.07 3.13 12.95
N ALA A 109 -6.30 4.21 13.17
CA ALA A 109 -4.84 4.15 13.15
C ALA A 109 -4.31 3.13 14.18
N GLN A 110 -4.87 3.12 15.39
CA GLN A 110 -4.54 2.14 16.42
C GLN A 110 -4.82 0.71 15.97
N THR A 111 -6.03 0.44 15.49
CA THR A 111 -6.46 -0.89 15.08
C THR A 111 -5.64 -1.40 13.89
N ALA A 112 -5.35 -0.52 12.93
CA ALA A 112 -4.51 -0.82 11.78
C ALA A 112 -3.07 -1.13 12.19
N ALA A 113 -2.45 -0.31 13.03
CA ALA A 113 -1.09 -0.54 13.52
C ALA A 113 -0.96 -1.89 14.24
N VAL A 114 -1.92 -2.24 15.10
CA VAL A 114 -1.96 -3.54 15.80
C VAL A 114 -2.09 -4.70 14.82
N GLY A 115 -3.03 -4.60 13.87
CA GLY A 115 -3.24 -5.66 12.87
C GLY A 115 -2.01 -5.89 11.99
N VAL A 116 -1.33 -4.83 11.56
CA VAL A 116 -0.10 -4.95 10.77
C VAL A 116 1.04 -5.52 11.61
N ALA A 117 1.21 -5.07 12.86
CA ALA A 117 2.26 -5.60 13.74
C ALA A 117 2.06 -7.10 14.04
N LEU A 118 0.81 -7.53 14.29
CA LEU A 118 0.47 -8.93 14.50
C LEU A 118 0.71 -9.77 13.23
N ARG A 119 0.32 -9.25 12.06
CA ARG A 119 0.62 -9.90 10.78
C ARG A 119 2.12 -10.06 10.56
N ASN A 120 2.91 -9.02 10.84
CA ASN A 120 4.37 -9.06 10.75
C ASN A 120 4.98 -10.07 11.74
N ALA A 121 4.36 -10.28 12.90
CA ALA A 121 4.72 -11.33 13.85
C ALA A 121 4.21 -12.75 13.44
N GLY A 122 3.60 -12.89 12.27
CA GLY A 122 3.11 -14.15 11.72
C GLY A 122 1.66 -14.49 12.06
N PHE A 123 0.91 -13.59 12.68
CA PHE A 123 -0.51 -13.80 13.00
C PHE A 123 -1.40 -13.22 11.90
N GLY A 124 -1.69 -14.06 10.91
CA GLY A 124 -2.58 -13.72 9.80
C GLY A 124 -1.85 -13.51 8.47
N LEU A 125 -0.55 -13.83 8.40
CA LEU A 125 0.27 -13.74 7.20
C LEU A 125 -0.30 -14.61 6.05
N GLN A 126 -0.92 -15.74 6.38
CA GLN A 126 -1.54 -16.66 5.42
C GLN A 126 -2.82 -16.12 4.77
N PHE A 127 -3.38 -15.01 5.28
CA PHE A 127 -4.52 -14.34 4.69
C PHE A 127 -4.00 -13.08 3.99
N GLY A 128 -4.01 -13.09 2.66
CA GLY A 128 -3.34 -12.10 1.81
C GLY A 128 -3.44 -10.66 2.32
N ALA A 129 -2.30 -9.98 2.38
CA ALA A 129 -2.21 -8.60 2.84
C ALA A 129 -3.07 -7.66 1.97
N ALA A 130 -3.74 -6.72 2.62
CA ALA A 130 -3.64 -5.35 2.14
C ALA A 130 -2.17 -4.93 2.33
N GLY A 131 -1.44 -4.65 1.24
CA GLY A 131 -0.07 -4.14 1.29
C GLY A 131 1.06 -5.05 0.77
N GLU A 132 0.81 -6.02 -0.10
CA GLU A 132 1.86 -6.54 -0.99
C GLU A 132 1.90 -5.72 -2.28
N ASP A 133 2.40 -4.49 -2.11
CA ASP A 133 3.32 -3.90 -3.07
C ASP A 133 4.57 -3.51 -2.26
N PHE A 134 5.33 -4.54 -1.87
CA PHE A 134 6.70 -4.43 -1.37
C PHE A 134 7.67 -5.02 -2.40
N SER A 135 7.39 -4.79 -3.68
CA SER A 135 8.45 -4.70 -4.69
C SER A 135 9.11 -3.33 -4.55
N GLN A 136 10.39 -3.34 -4.17
CA GLN A 136 11.33 -2.21 -4.12
C GLN A 136 11.32 -1.33 -2.86
N SER A 137 11.87 -1.87 -1.77
CA SER A 137 13.15 -1.37 -1.22
C SER A 137 13.51 -2.18 0.04
N SER A 138 14.28 -3.26 -0.15
CA SER A 138 15.18 -3.69 0.93
C SER A 138 16.38 -2.74 0.93
N PRO A 139 16.75 -2.12 2.07
CA PRO A 139 17.98 -1.37 2.19
C PRO A 139 19.18 -2.28 1.94
N GLU A 140 20.12 -1.76 1.17
CA GLU A 140 21.38 -2.40 0.80
C GLU A 140 22.11 -2.99 2.01
N GLU A 141 22.53 -4.26 1.93
CA GLU A 141 23.80 -4.72 2.50
C GLU A 141 24.48 -5.79 1.62
N LEU A 142 25.57 -5.35 0.98
CA LEU A 142 26.90 -5.98 0.91
C LEU A 142 27.19 -7.21 0.00
N THR A 143 28.20 -6.99 -0.87
CA THR A 143 29.28 -7.90 -1.35
C THR A 143 29.26 -8.48 -2.78
N THR A 144 30.07 -7.83 -3.64
CA THR A 144 31.15 -8.33 -4.54
C THR A 144 30.93 -9.40 -5.64
N GLU A 145 31.18 -8.94 -6.88
CA GLU A 145 32.02 -9.51 -7.97
C GLU A 145 31.59 -10.80 -8.75
N THR A 146 31.10 -10.59 -9.99
CA THR A 146 31.32 -11.24 -11.33
C THR A 146 31.83 -12.71 -11.51
N PRO A 147 31.70 -13.35 -12.72
CA PRO A 147 30.67 -13.34 -13.78
C PRO A 147 30.35 -14.76 -14.37
N THR A 148 29.53 -14.82 -15.45
CA THR A 148 29.35 -15.96 -16.43
C THR A 148 28.23 -16.94 -16.05
N SER A 149 27.23 -17.33 -16.88
CA SER A 149 27.04 -17.31 -18.34
C SER A 149 25.55 -17.39 -18.71
N LYS A 150 25.15 -16.62 -19.73
CA LYS A 150 23.93 -16.77 -20.57
C LYS A 150 24.02 -18.09 -21.37
N PRO A 151 22.92 -18.69 -21.88
CA PRO A 151 22.35 -18.30 -23.20
C PRO A 151 20.80 -18.16 -23.21
N GLU A 152 20.25 -17.02 -23.65
CA GLU A 152 19.55 -16.77 -24.94
C GLU A 152 18.12 -17.39 -25.02
N GLU A 153 17.05 -16.67 -24.66
CA GLU A 153 16.19 -15.72 -25.44
C GLU A 153 15.19 -16.37 -26.43
N PRO A 154 13.94 -15.84 -26.54
CA PRO A 154 13.72 -14.51 -27.12
C PRO A 154 12.82 -13.55 -26.31
N ALA A 155 13.37 -12.35 -26.10
CA ALA A 155 12.77 -11.03 -26.25
C ALA A 155 11.28 -10.81 -25.94
N TYR A 156 11.03 -10.18 -24.78
CA TYR A 156 10.34 -8.87 -24.73
C TYR A 156 10.84 -8.10 -23.50
N LYS A 157 11.21 -6.84 -23.76
CA LYS A 157 11.89 -5.89 -22.86
C LYS A 157 11.17 -5.68 -21.53
N ALA A 158 11.94 -5.68 -20.45
CA ALA A 158 11.67 -4.86 -19.28
C ALA A 158 12.16 -3.43 -19.58
N GLU A 159 11.33 -2.42 -19.33
CA GLU A 159 11.74 -1.01 -19.30
C GLU A 159 11.42 -0.46 -17.89
N GLU A 160 12.27 0.45 -17.42
CA GLU A 160 12.18 1.32 -16.23
C GLU A 160 10.76 1.93 -16.07
N PRO A 161 10.34 2.57 -14.95
CA PRO A 161 9.01 3.20 -14.87
C PRO A 161 8.85 4.22 -16.01
N SER A 162 8.29 3.74 -17.11
CA SER A 162 8.40 4.32 -18.43
C SER A 162 7.53 5.57 -18.44
N SER A 163 7.97 6.58 -19.17
CA SER A 163 7.24 7.83 -19.43
C SER A 163 5.75 7.63 -19.73
N GLU A 164 5.34 6.43 -20.16
CA GLU A 164 3.97 5.98 -20.36
C GLU A 164 3.11 5.93 -19.08
N GLU A 165 3.63 5.49 -17.92
CA GLU A 165 2.87 5.43 -16.65
C GLU A 165 2.56 6.85 -16.14
N GLN A 166 3.56 7.75 -16.22
CA GLN A 166 3.42 9.17 -15.87
C GLN A 166 2.42 9.87 -16.80
N LEU A 167 2.42 9.53 -18.08
CA LEU A 167 1.45 10.03 -19.05
C LEU A 167 0.04 9.54 -18.74
N ARG A 168 -0.14 8.24 -18.42
CA ARG A 168 -1.45 7.69 -18.04
C ARG A 168 -2.01 8.37 -16.79
N GLN A 169 -1.16 8.61 -15.79
CA GLN A 169 -1.55 9.34 -14.58
C GLN A 169 -1.92 10.80 -14.90
N ALA A 170 -1.16 11.47 -15.77
CA ALA A 170 -1.46 12.83 -16.21
C ALA A 170 -2.80 12.89 -16.97
N MET A 171 -3.07 11.93 -17.86
CA MET A 171 -4.34 11.82 -18.60
C MET A 171 -5.55 11.63 -17.67
N ASN A 172 -5.39 10.86 -16.59
CA ASN A 172 -6.46 10.57 -15.62
C ASN A 172 -6.66 11.66 -14.55
N THR A 173 -5.80 12.69 -14.52
CA THR A 173 -5.89 13.77 -13.53
C THR A 173 -7.15 14.62 -13.78
N PRO A 174 -7.94 14.97 -12.75
CA PRO A 174 -9.17 15.76 -12.93
C PRO A 174 -8.87 17.19 -13.38
N CYS A 175 -9.66 17.71 -14.33
CA CYS A 175 -9.49 19.07 -14.84
C CYS A 175 -10.00 20.12 -13.82
N PRO A 176 -9.18 21.13 -13.45
CA PRO A 176 -9.56 22.14 -12.45
C PRO A 176 -10.49 23.23 -13.00
N ILE A 177 -10.76 23.24 -14.31
CA ILE A 177 -11.58 24.26 -14.96
C ILE A 177 -13.06 23.94 -14.73
N ALA A 178 -13.80 24.86 -14.09
CA ALA A 178 -15.22 24.67 -13.77
C ALA A 178 -16.11 24.33 -14.98
N LYS A 179 -15.76 24.80 -16.17
CA LYS A 179 -16.42 24.47 -17.46
C LYS A 179 -16.32 22.98 -17.82
N TYR A 180 -15.30 22.29 -17.34
CA TYR A 180 -15.02 20.88 -17.62
C TYR A 180 -15.13 20.01 -16.35
N LYS A 181 -15.96 20.42 -15.39
CA LYS A 181 -16.18 19.70 -14.14
C LYS A 181 -16.55 18.23 -14.40
N GLY A 182 -15.78 17.30 -13.82
CA GLY A 182 -15.97 15.86 -13.98
C GLY A 182 -15.26 15.25 -15.20
N LYS A 183 -14.54 16.05 -15.99
CA LYS A 183 -13.66 15.55 -17.07
C LYS A 183 -12.20 15.51 -16.62
N THR A 184 -11.44 14.61 -17.20
CA THR A 184 -10.00 14.50 -16.96
C THR A 184 -9.20 15.45 -17.85
N LEU A 185 -7.93 15.68 -17.54
CA LEU A 185 -7.03 16.45 -18.41
C LEU A 185 -6.85 15.78 -19.77
N GLY A 186 -6.85 14.44 -19.84
CA GLY A 186 -6.83 13.70 -21.10
C GLY A 186 -8.10 13.93 -21.95
N ASP A 187 -9.27 13.88 -21.33
CA ASP A 187 -10.54 14.18 -22.02
C ASP A 187 -10.56 15.63 -22.52
N VAL A 188 -10.11 16.57 -21.69
CA VAL A 188 -10.10 18.00 -22.03
C VAL A 188 -9.01 18.31 -23.05
N LEU A 189 -7.90 17.57 -23.11
CA LEU A 189 -6.89 17.71 -24.15
C LEU A 189 -7.47 17.42 -25.54
N THR A 190 -8.31 16.39 -25.67
CA THR A 190 -8.96 16.07 -26.95
C THR A 190 -10.07 17.05 -27.33
N LEU A 191 -10.72 17.66 -26.35
CA LEU A 191 -11.87 18.55 -26.56
C LEU A 191 -11.48 20.03 -26.73
N ASP A 192 -10.49 20.50 -25.94
CA ASP A 192 -10.02 21.88 -25.91
C ASP A 192 -8.54 21.93 -25.48
N PRO A 193 -7.59 21.75 -26.42
CA PRO A 193 -6.16 21.77 -26.12
C PRO A 193 -5.68 23.10 -25.49
N ARG A 194 -6.39 24.21 -25.78
CA ARG A 194 -6.06 25.53 -25.22
C ARG A 194 -6.36 25.61 -23.72
N ALA A 195 -7.37 24.87 -23.26
CA ALA A 195 -7.70 24.75 -21.85
C ALA A 195 -6.57 24.05 -21.08
N ILE A 196 -5.98 22.98 -21.63
CA ILE A 196 -4.83 22.29 -21.01
C ILE A 196 -3.59 23.17 -20.99
N SER A 197 -3.31 23.89 -22.08
CA SER A 197 -2.19 24.86 -22.13
C SER A 197 -2.34 25.98 -21.09
N TRP A 198 -3.57 26.41 -20.80
CA TRP A 198 -3.86 27.34 -19.71
C TRP A 198 -3.60 26.70 -18.34
N VAL A 199 -4.00 25.44 -18.12
CA VAL A 199 -3.70 24.72 -16.86
C VAL A 199 -2.19 24.56 -16.66
N ALA A 200 -1.44 24.26 -17.72
CA ALA A 200 0.00 24.11 -17.67
C ALA A 200 0.74 25.40 -17.27
N ASN A 201 0.28 26.57 -17.72
CA ASN A 201 1.05 27.82 -17.65
C ASN A 201 0.44 28.93 -16.78
N LYS A 202 -0.87 28.90 -16.54
CA LYS A 202 -1.62 29.98 -15.88
C LYS A 202 -2.34 29.53 -14.60
N PHE A 203 -2.49 28.22 -14.37
CA PHE A 203 -3.11 27.71 -13.16
C PHE A 203 -2.14 27.80 -11.97
N THR A 204 -2.55 28.53 -10.94
CA THR A 204 -1.79 28.77 -9.69
C THR A 204 -2.29 27.91 -8.53
N GLY A 205 -3.14 26.91 -8.80
CA GLY A 205 -3.65 25.99 -7.79
C GLY A 205 -2.66 24.87 -7.46
N ASN A 206 -3.09 23.62 -7.57
CA ASN A 206 -2.25 22.46 -7.29
C ASN A 206 -1.12 22.31 -8.34
N SER A 207 0.14 22.34 -7.90
CA SER A 207 1.34 22.17 -8.74
C SER A 207 1.32 20.86 -9.54
N GLN A 208 0.79 19.77 -8.96
CA GLN A 208 0.72 18.47 -9.61
C GLN A 208 -0.21 18.47 -10.83
N ILE A 209 -1.28 19.28 -10.80
CA ILE A 209 -2.21 19.42 -11.93
C ILE A 209 -1.56 20.24 -13.05
N SER A 210 -0.80 21.27 -12.70
CA SER A 210 -0.03 22.06 -13.67
C SER A 210 1.09 21.24 -14.31
N GLU A 211 1.79 20.39 -13.53
CA GLU A 211 2.82 19.47 -14.03
C GLU A 211 2.23 18.38 -14.94
N ALA A 212 1.11 17.76 -14.54
CA ALA A 212 0.38 16.82 -15.38
C ALA A 212 -0.07 17.46 -16.71
N ALA A 213 -0.60 18.68 -16.67
CA ALA A 213 -1.01 19.42 -17.86
C ALA A 213 0.18 19.75 -18.78
N LYS A 214 1.36 20.07 -18.23
CA LYS A 214 2.59 20.28 -19.02
C LYS A 214 3.02 19.01 -19.74
N LEU A 215 3.07 17.89 -19.02
CA LEU A 215 3.44 16.59 -19.58
C LEU A 215 2.51 16.19 -20.74
N LEU A 216 1.20 16.45 -20.61
CA LEU A 216 0.23 16.22 -21.68
C LEU A 216 0.40 17.16 -22.88
N CYS A 217 0.77 18.41 -22.65
CA CYS A 217 1.08 19.35 -23.74
C CYS A 217 2.33 18.91 -24.51
N ASP A 218 3.38 18.50 -23.80
CA ASP A 218 4.65 18.06 -24.40
C ASP A 218 4.44 16.78 -25.23
N TYR A 219 3.71 15.80 -24.69
CA TYR A 219 3.36 14.58 -25.40
C TYR A 219 2.49 14.82 -26.65
N ALA A 220 1.50 15.72 -26.56
CA ALA A 220 0.68 16.08 -27.71
C ALA A 220 1.49 16.74 -28.82
N LEU A 221 2.50 17.54 -28.47
CA LEU A 221 3.41 18.17 -29.43
C LEU A 221 4.29 17.12 -30.12
N GLU A 222 4.85 16.18 -29.38
CA GLU A 222 5.64 15.06 -29.92
C GLU A 222 4.83 14.19 -30.90
N GLN A 223 3.57 13.90 -30.58
CA GLN A 223 2.67 13.14 -31.45
C GLN A 223 2.27 13.87 -32.74
N THR A 224 2.30 15.21 -32.74
CA THR A 224 2.03 16.02 -33.94
C THR A 224 3.28 16.31 -34.78
N ALA A 225 4.47 16.05 -34.25
CA ALA A 225 5.75 16.29 -34.90
C ALA A 225 6.29 15.06 -35.65
N SER A 226 5.58 13.92 -35.59
CA SER A 226 5.93 12.66 -36.26
C SER A 226 5.11 12.37 -37.51
#